data_AF-A0A8T4EIM2-F1
#
_entry.id   AF-A0A8T4EIM2-F1
#
_cell.length_a   1.000
_cell.length_b   1.000
_cell.length_c   1.000
_cell.angle_alpha   90.00
_cell.angle_beta   90.00
_cell.angle_gamma   90.00
#
_symmetry.space_group_name_H-M   'P 1'
#
loop_
_entity.id
_entity.type
_entity.pdbx_description
1 polymer ?
#
loop_
_entity_poly.entity_id
_entity_poly.type
_entity_poly.pdbx_seq_one_letter_code
_entity_poly.pdbx_strand_id
1 'polypeptide(L)'
;MTFLKKAVEQLGIENNYDTYVKYTDQFNEYGSNIRVYPGRIILKLSKSWRPISEEIRIGLAQELLVKIFKLKKNTMNMDLYNGFVKNIHIAVPKEEPEERLLDSFNRVNEKYFAGMIDIPNIVWGDFTLRKLGSYDYRKDTITLSRVLEKREDFIDLVMHHELLHKKHKFNSKNGRSLHHSSKFRKEEHSFENYDELEEELKKYLRKQNFKNMFKFW
;
A
#
# COMPACT_ATOMS: atom_id res chain seq x y z
N MET A 1 -6.81 30.98 -5.01
CA MET A 1 -5.82 30.34 -4.10
C MET A 1 -5.80 28.84 -4.37
N THR A 2 -4.63 28.24 -4.60
CA THR A 2 -4.55 26.78 -4.86
C THR A 2 -4.83 26.01 -3.56
N PHE A 3 -5.36 24.79 -3.67
CA PHE A 3 -5.56 23.94 -2.48
C PHE A 3 -4.23 23.61 -1.78
N LEU A 4 -3.12 23.57 -2.51
CA LEU A 4 -1.79 23.39 -1.94
C LEU A 4 -1.38 24.60 -1.07
N LYS A 5 -1.71 25.83 -1.49
CA LYS A 5 -1.51 27.03 -0.66
C LYS A 5 -2.33 26.96 0.63
N LYS A 6 -3.61 26.57 0.53
CA LYS A 6 -4.47 26.30 1.70
C LYS A 6 -3.83 25.29 2.67
N ALA A 7 -3.29 24.19 2.13
CA ALA A 7 -2.65 23.16 2.93
C ALA A 7 -1.43 23.68 3.71
N VAL A 8 -0.58 24.50 3.07
CA VAL A 8 0.61 25.12 3.68
C VAL A 8 0.22 26.10 4.79
N GLU A 9 -0.75 26.98 4.53
CA GLU A 9 -1.24 27.97 5.50
C GLU A 9 -1.90 27.31 6.71
N GLN A 10 -2.78 26.32 6.50
CA GLN A 10 -3.45 25.58 7.58
C GLN A 10 -2.46 24.80 8.46
N LEU A 11 -1.32 24.37 7.91
CA LEU A 11 -0.25 23.75 8.67
C LEU A 11 0.65 24.77 9.38
N GLY A 12 0.45 26.07 9.19
CA GLY A 12 1.27 27.12 9.79
C GLY A 12 2.74 27.04 9.37
N ILE A 13 3.00 26.72 8.10
CA ILE A 13 4.36 26.72 7.56
C ILE A 13 4.71 28.17 7.20
N GLU A 14 5.61 28.77 7.97
CA GLU A 14 5.87 30.24 7.99
C GLU A 14 6.62 30.78 6.75
N ASN A 15 7.17 29.91 5.92
CA ASN A 15 7.88 30.32 4.71
C ASN A 15 6.90 30.64 3.57
N ASN A 16 7.08 31.80 2.94
CA ASN A 16 6.28 32.23 1.79
C ASN A 16 6.67 31.42 0.54
N TYR A 17 6.12 30.21 0.43
CA TYR A 17 6.35 29.32 -0.71
C TYR A 17 5.38 29.61 -1.84
N ASP A 18 5.89 29.74 -3.07
CA ASP A 18 5.07 29.61 -4.25
C ASP A 18 4.61 28.16 -4.42
N THR A 19 3.31 27.96 -4.64
CA THR A 19 2.71 26.62 -4.68
C THR A 19 2.20 26.27 -6.08
N TYR A 20 2.64 25.12 -6.58
CA TYR A 20 2.29 24.64 -7.92
C TYR A 20 1.68 23.24 -7.84
N VAL A 21 0.55 23.04 -8.50
CA VAL A 21 -0.09 21.73 -8.66
C VAL A 21 -0.04 21.33 -10.13
N LYS A 22 0.46 20.13 -10.43
CA LYS A 22 0.54 19.58 -11.79
C LYS A 22 -0.17 18.23 -11.84
N TYR A 23 -1.05 18.05 -12.81
CA TYR A 23 -1.66 16.76 -13.11
C TYR A 23 -0.89 16.06 -14.24
N THR A 24 -0.58 14.79 -14.06
CA THR A 24 0.27 14.00 -14.98
C THR A 24 -0.31 12.61 -15.22
N ASP A 25 0.00 12.01 -16.38
CA ASP A 25 -0.29 10.62 -16.71
C ASP A 25 0.83 9.65 -16.29
N GLN A 26 1.93 10.18 -15.76
CA GLN A 26 3.09 9.39 -15.32
C GLN A 26 2.84 8.58 -14.04
N PHE A 27 1.66 8.73 -13.43
CA PHE A 27 1.31 8.06 -12.18
C PHE A 27 0.12 7.15 -12.39
N ASN A 28 0.18 5.99 -11.73
CA ASN A 28 -0.97 5.13 -11.51
C ASN A 28 -2.11 5.88 -10.82
N GLU A 29 -3.31 5.30 -10.86
CA GLU A 29 -4.50 5.88 -10.25
C GLU A 29 -4.28 6.27 -8.79
N TYR A 30 -4.72 7.49 -8.45
CA TYR A 30 -4.50 8.18 -7.18
C TYR A 30 -3.02 8.28 -6.74
N GLY A 31 -2.08 8.18 -7.67
CA GLY A 31 -0.65 8.43 -7.46
C GLY A 31 -0.35 9.91 -7.24
N SER A 32 0.67 10.19 -6.42
CA SER A 32 1.03 11.55 -6.03
C SER A 32 2.49 11.65 -5.62
N ASN A 33 3.13 12.79 -5.87
CA ASN A 33 4.46 13.11 -5.39
C ASN A 33 4.57 14.60 -5.06
N ILE A 34 5.24 14.97 -3.98
CA ILE A 34 5.50 16.35 -3.63
C ILE A 34 7.01 16.61 -3.55
N ARG A 35 7.45 17.77 -4.01
CA ARG A 35 8.83 18.24 -3.87
C ARG A 35 8.86 19.65 -3.32
N VAL A 36 9.72 19.88 -2.34
CA VAL A 36 9.99 21.19 -1.75
C VAL A 36 11.34 21.67 -2.24
N TYR A 37 11.38 22.91 -2.74
CA TYR A 37 12.58 23.64 -3.15
C TYR A 37 12.67 24.94 -2.34
N PRO A 38 13.83 25.61 -2.32
CA PRO A 38 13.90 26.98 -1.82
C PRO A 38 12.84 27.86 -2.52
N GLY A 39 11.95 28.47 -1.75
CA GLY A 39 10.92 29.39 -2.24
C GLY A 39 9.72 28.77 -2.99
N ARG A 40 9.70 27.46 -3.29
CA ARG A 40 8.53 26.83 -3.96
C ARG A 40 8.25 25.39 -3.56
N ILE A 41 6.97 25.02 -3.61
CA ILE A 41 6.48 23.65 -3.41
C ILE A 41 5.72 23.20 -4.65
N ILE A 42 6.06 22.02 -5.15
CA ILE A 42 5.43 21.43 -6.34
C ILE A 42 4.79 20.10 -5.95
N LEU A 43 3.47 20.01 -6.08
CA LEU A 43 2.69 18.78 -5.96
C LEU A 43 2.31 18.25 -7.34
N LYS A 44 2.78 17.05 -7.67
CA LYS A 44 2.37 16.31 -8.87
C LYS A 44 1.35 15.25 -8.49
N LEU A 45 0.25 15.17 -9.23
CA LEU A 45 -0.86 14.25 -9.01
C LEU A 45 -1.21 13.50 -10.29
N SER A 46 -1.68 12.26 -10.18
CA SER A 46 -2.36 11.57 -11.29
C SER A 46 -3.62 12.35 -11.71
N LYS A 47 -4.08 12.19 -12.95
CA LYS A 47 -5.32 12.84 -13.41
C LYS A 47 -6.57 12.40 -12.64
N SER A 48 -6.58 11.20 -12.06
CA SER A 48 -7.71 10.69 -11.25
C SER A 48 -7.98 11.52 -9.98
N TRP A 49 -7.05 12.39 -9.56
CA TRP A 49 -7.29 13.34 -8.47
C TRP A 49 -8.16 14.54 -8.86
N ARG A 50 -8.40 14.80 -10.16
CA ARG A 50 -9.19 15.95 -10.62
C ARG A 50 -10.64 15.96 -10.09
N PRO A 51 -11.41 14.85 -10.16
CA PRO A 51 -12.79 14.83 -9.68
C PRO A 51 -12.92 14.78 -8.16
N ILE A 52 -11.84 14.56 -7.41
CA ILE A 52 -11.87 14.40 -5.96
C ILE A 52 -12.06 15.75 -5.26
N SER A 53 -12.80 15.74 -4.15
CA SER A 53 -13.09 16.95 -3.37
C SER A 53 -11.81 17.70 -2.99
N GLU A 54 -11.93 19.02 -2.84
CA GLU A 54 -10.77 19.86 -2.52
C GLU A 54 -10.22 19.54 -1.12
N GLU A 55 -11.10 19.26 -0.16
CA GLU A 55 -10.78 18.91 1.23
C GLU A 55 -9.89 17.65 1.30
N ILE A 56 -10.23 16.63 0.51
CA ILE A 56 -9.44 15.40 0.40
C ILE A 56 -8.08 15.70 -0.25
N ARG A 57 -8.03 16.55 -1.28
CA ARG A 57 -6.76 16.97 -1.92
C ARG A 57 -5.89 17.81 -0.98
N ILE A 58 -6.49 18.65 -0.13
CA ILE A 58 -5.80 19.37 0.95
C ILE A 58 -5.23 18.37 1.95
N GLY A 59 -6.04 17.38 2.37
CA GLY A 59 -5.62 16.32 3.29
C GLY A 59 -4.41 15.54 2.79
N LEU A 60 -4.41 15.14 1.51
CA LEU A 60 -3.26 14.53 0.84
C LEU A 60 -2.02 15.41 0.93
N ALA A 61 -2.14 16.68 0.55
CA ALA A 61 -1.02 17.62 0.59
C ALA A 61 -0.47 17.78 2.01
N GLN A 62 -1.36 17.86 3.02
CA GLN A 62 -0.97 17.99 4.42
C GLN A 62 -0.26 16.73 4.95
N GLU A 63 -0.75 15.52 4.64
CA GLU A 63 -0.08 14.26 4.98
C GLU A 63 1.36 14.20 4.43
N LEU A 64 1.60 14.70 3.21
CA LEU A 64 2.93 14.73 2.63
C LEU A 64 3.82 15.83 3.24
N LEU A 65 3.28 17.04 3.45
CA LEU A 65 4.00 18.17 4.02
C LEU A 65 4.42 17.93 5.47
N VAL A 66 3.54 17.34 6.29
CA VAL A 66 3.85 16.96 7.69
C VAL A 66 5.07 16.04 7.75
N LYS A 67 5.20 15.10 6.81
CA LYS A 67 6.36 14.19 6.71
C LYS A 67 7.64 14.92 6.32
N ILE A 68 7.58 15.81 5.33
CA ILE A 68 8.75 16.54 4.82
C ILE A 68 9.27 17.54 5.85
N PHE A 69 8.37 18.33 6.44
CA PHE A 69 8.71 19.34 7.44
C PHE A 69 8.80 18.78 8.87
N LYS A 70 8.61 17.46 9.05
CA LYS A 70 8.66 16.76 10.34
C LYS A 70 7.74 17.39 11.40
N LEU A 71 6.57 17.84 10.98
CA LEU A 71 5.59 18.47 11.86
C LEU A 71 4.88 17.40 12.71
N LYS A 72 4.39 17.79 13.89
CA LYS A 72 3.52 16.95 14.74
C LYS A 72 2.11 17.52 14.75
N LYS A 73 1.46 17.54 13.59
CA LYS A 73 0.10 18.06 13.40
C LYS A 73 -0.80 16.99 12.78
N ASN A 74 -2.07 16.98 13.16
CA ASN A 74 -3.14 16.28 12.48
C ASN A 74 -4.27 17.28 12.18
N THR A 75 -4.97 17.11 11.06
CA THR A 75 -6.05 18.01 10.64
C THR A 75 -7.27 17.20 10.21
N MET A 76 -8.45 17.83 10.25
CA MET A 76 -9.68 17.21 9.75
C MET A 76 -9.57 16.82 8.27
N ASN A 77 -8.89 17.62 7.44
CA ASN A 77 -8.65 17.30 6.04
C ASN A 77 -7.78 16.03 5.88
N MET A 78 -6.76 15.84 6.73
CA MET A 78 -5.97 14.61 6.75
C MET A 78 -6.84 13.40 7.13
N ASP A 79 -7.76 13.55 8.08
CA ASP A 79 -8.71 12.50 8.43
C ASP A 79 -9.67 12.17 7.27
N LEU A 80 -10.18 13.19 6.57
CA LEU A 80 -11.00 13.01 5.36
C LEU A 80 -10.24 12.29 4.25
N TYR A 81 -8.98 12.66 4.01
CA TYR A 81 -8.11 11.97 3.07
C TYR A 81 -7.87 10.51 3.47
N ASN A 82 -7.61 10.25 4.76
CA ASN A 82 -7.42 8.90 5.26
C ASN A 82 -8.70 8.06 5.10
N GLY A 83 -9.88 8.64 5.35
CA GLY A 83 -11.17 8.01 5.10
C GLY A 83 -11.41 7.73 3.62
N PHE A 84 -11.09 8.69 2.75
CA PHE A 84 -11.13 8.50 1.30
C PHE A 84 -10.25 7.34 0.86
N VAL A 85 -8.95 7.35 1.20
CA VAL A 85 -8.00 6.27 0.84
C VAL A 85 -8.47 4.91 1.34
N LYS A 86 -9.07 4.86 2.54
CA LYS A 86 -9.64 3.62 3.08
C LYS A 86 -10.81 3.08 2.26
N ASN A 87 -11.46 3.89 1.43
CA ASN A 87 -12.67 3.55 0.66
C ASN A 87 -12.48 3.60 -0.87
N ILE A 88 -11.30 4.03 -1.38
CA ILE A 88 -11.01 4.07 -2.84
C ILE A 88 -11.27 2.70 -3.50
N HIS A 89 -10.97 1.61 -2.80
CA HIS A 89 -11.18 0.23 -3.26
C HIS A 89 -12.60 -0.10 -3.74
N ILE A 90 -13.64 0.58 -3.24
CA ILE A 90 -15.03 0.28 -3.60
C ILE A 90 -15.30 0.58 -5.09
N ALA A 91 -14.54 1.49 -5.71
CA ALA A 91 -14.74 1.93 -7.08
C ALA A 91 -13.77 1.30 -8.11
N VAL A 92 -12.88 0.41 -7.67
CA VAL A 92 -11.90 -0.23 -8.57
C VAL A 92 -12.58 -1.39 -9.31
N PRO A 93 -12.52 -1.44 -10.66
CA PRO A 93 -12.99 -2.61 -11.41
C PRO A 93 -12.29 -3.86 -10.89
N LYS A 94 -13.07 -4.89 -10.54
CA LYS A 94 -12.50 -6.17 -10.13
C LYS A 94 -12.15 -6.95 -11.38
N GLU A 95 -10.87 -7.22 -11.60
CA GLU A 95 -10.43 -8.17 -12.63
C GLU A 95 -10.62 -9.59 -12.10
N GLU A 96 -11.02 -10.54 -12.95
CA GLU A 96 -11.12 -11.94 -12.52
C GLU A 96 -9.71 -12.46 -12.17
N PRO A 97 -9.47 -12.83 -10.89
CA PRO A 97 -8.18 -13.34 -10.49
C PRO A 97 -7.92 -14.71 -11.14
N GLU A 98 -6.65 -14.99 -11.43
CA GLU A 98 -6.23 -16.32 -11.87
C GLU A 98 -6.68 -17.38 -10.85
N GLU A 99 -7.22 -18.51 -11.33
CA GLU A 99 -7.84 -19.57 -10.52
C GLU A 99 -6.98 -19.98 -9.31
N ARG A 100 -5.68 -20.14 -9.51
CA ARG A 100 -4.75 -20.52 -8.43
C ARG A 100 -4.65 -19.50 -7.30
N LEU A 101 -4.70 -18.21 -7.62
CA LEU A 101 -4.68 -17.13 -6.64
C LEU A 101 -6.02 -17.01 -5.92
N LEU A 102 -7.11 -17.25 -6.65
CA LEU A 102 -8.47 -17.31 -6.09
C LEU A 102 -8.60 -18.47 -5.09
N ASP A 103 -8.08 -19.65 -5.43
CA ASP A 103 -8.10 -20.82 -4.56
C ASP A 103 -7.30 -20.59 -3.28
N SER A 104 -6.11 -19.99 -3.40
CA SER A 104 -5.31 -19.59 -2.24
C SER A 104 -6.06 -18.61 -1.35
N PHE A 105 -6.67 -17.58 -1.95
CA PHE A 105 -7.49 -16.62 -1.22
C PHE A 105 -8.64 -17.31 -0.48
N ASN A 106 -9.40 -18.19 -1.14
CA ASN A 106 -10.52 -18.89 -0.53
C ASN A 106 -10.08 -19.76 0.66
N ARG A 107 -9.02 -20.57 0.49
CA ARG A 107 -8.47 -21.39 1.58
C ARG A 107 -8.07 -20.56 2.79
N VAL A 108 -7.32 -19.47 2.55
CA VAL A 108 -6.80 -18.62 3.61
C VAL A 108 -7.90 -17.81 4.29
N ASN A 109 -8.82 -17.23 3.51
CA ASN A 109 -9.93 -16.44 4.02
C ASN A 109 -10.86 -17.28 4.90
N GLU A 110 -11.21 -18.49 4.45
CA GLU A 110 -12.05 -19.41 5.22
C GLU A 110 -11.37 -19.80 6.54
N LYS A 111 -10.11 -20.21 6.48
CA LYS A 111 -9.39 -20.77 7.63
C LYS A 111 -9.00 -19.74 8.70
N TYR A 112 -8.51 -18.57 8.28
CA TYR A 112 -7.92 -17.59 9.21
C TYR A 112 -8.79 -16.36 9.45
N PHE A 113 -9.80 -16.15 8.60
CA PHE A 113 -10.66 -14.98 8.66
C PHE A 113 -12.16 -15.31 8.70
N ALA A 114 -12.52 -16.60 8.78
CA ALA A 114 -13.89 -17.09 8.78
C ALA A 114 -14.73 -16.54 7.61
N GLY A 115 -14.10 -16.42 6.44
CA GLY A 115 -14.74 -15.92 5.22
C GLY A 115 -15.09 -14.43 5.23
N MET A 116 -14.69 -13.67 6.25
CA MET A 116 -15.13 -12.28 6.44
C MET A 116 -14.35 -11.24 5.62
N ILE A 117 -13.26 -11.62 4.93
CA ILE A 117 -12.53 -10.67 4.09
C ILE A 117 -13.17 -10.65 2.69
N ASP A 118 -13.60 -9.47 2.26
CA ASP A 118 -14.02 -9.24 0.88
C ASP A 118 -12.88 -9.50 -0.09
N ILE A 119 -13.16 -10.18 -1.21
CA ILE A 119 -12.15 -10.49 -2.22
C ILE A 119 -11.53 -9.20 -2.81
N PRO A 120 -10.20 -8.99 -2.63
CA PRO A 120 -9.46 -7.95 -3.33
C PRO A 120 -9.21 -8.34 -4.79
N ASN A 121 -8.70 -7.43 -5.61
CA ASN A 121 -7.99 -7.80 -6.83
C ASN A 121 -6.75 -8.63 -6.44
N ILE A 122 -6.51 -9.75 -7.12
CA ILE A 122 -5.35 -10.60 -6.82
C ILE A 122 -4.65 -10.94 -8.12
N VAL A 123 -3.38 -10.57 -8.20
CA VAL A 123 -2.59 -10.70 -9.43
C VAL A 123 -1.19 -11.22 -9.15
N TRP A 124 -0.63 -11.89 -10.14
CA TRP A 124 0.81 -12.15 -10.18
C TRP A 124 1.57 -10.87 -10.55
N GLY A 125 2.63 -10.59 -9.81
CA GLY A 125 3.65 -9.60 -10.16
C GLY A 125 4.84 -10.23 -10.85
N ASP A 126 5.93 -9.47 -10.95
CA ASP A 126 7.19 -9.94 -11.50
C ASP A 126 7.85 -11.04 -10.64
N PHE A 127 8.83 -11.73 -11.22
CA PHE A 127 9.65 -12.70 -10.50
C PHE A 127 10.67 -11.97 -9.61
N THR A 128 10.28 -11.65 -8.38
CA THR A 128 11.13 -10.97 -7.39
C THR A 128 11.34 -11.80 -6.13
N LEU A 129 12.57 -11.82 -5.62
CA LEU A 129 12.93 -12.51 -4.38
C LEU A 129 12.89 -11.60 -3.14
N ARG A 130 12.82 -10.28 -3.37
CA ARG A 130 12.90 -9.27 -2.29
C ARG A 130 11.55 -8.90 -1.71
N LYS A 131 10.50 -8.91 -2.55
CA LYS A 131 9.14 -8.52 -2.17
C LYS A 131 8.16 -9.57 -2.67
N LEU A 132 7.81 -10.51 -1.80
CA LEU A 132 7.05 -11.70 -2.19
C LEU A 132 5.55 -11.44 -2.30
N GLY A 133 5.05 -10.46 -1.55
CA GLY A 133 3.67 -10.01 -1.56
C GLY A 133 3.61 -8.51 -1.36
N SER A 134 2.50 -7.91 -1.80
CA SER A 134 2.05 -6.64 -1.25
C SER A 134 0.58 -6.39 -1.49
N TYR A 135 -0.04 -5.79 -0.49
CA TYR A 135 -1.36 -5.19 -0.58
C TYR A 135 -1.28 -3.68 -0.85
N ASP A 136 -1.92 -3.23 -1.93
CA ASP A 136 -2.14 -1.81 -2.25
C ASP A 136 -3.53 -1.36 -1.77
N TYR A 137 -3.55 -0.63 -0.67
CA TYR A 137 -4.77 -0.03 -0.08
C TYR A 137 -5.58 0.82 -1.05
N ARG A 138 -4.94 1.45 -2.05
CA ARG A 138 -5.63 2.34 -2.99
C ARG A 138 -6.38 1.56 -4.05
N LYS A 139 -5.84 0.41 -4.47
CA LYS A 139 -6.39 -0.39 -5.56
C LYS A 139 -7.12 -1.65 -5.10
N ASP A 140 -7.10 -1.93 -3.79
CA ASP A 140 -7.53 -3.21 -3.24
C ASP A 140 -6.83 -4.38 -3.91
N THR A 141 -5.53 -4.25 -4.18
CA THR A 141 -4.82 -5.25 -4.98
C THR A 141 -3.77 -5.94 -4.14
N ILE A 142 -3.89 -7.27 -4.03
CA ILE A 142 -2.81 -8.15 -3.60
C ILE A 142 -2.00 -8.51 -4.83
N THR A 143 -0.70 -8.24 -4.79
CA THR A 143 0.26 -8.67 -5.80
C THR A 143 1.21 -9.68 -5.18
N LEU A 144 1.23 -10.90 -5.71
CA LEU A 144 2.16 -11.95 -5.29
C LEU A 144 3.29 -12.12 -6.31
N SER A 145 4.51 -12.36 -5.84
CA SER A 145 5.66 -12.63 -6.72
C SER A 145 5.51 -13.99 -7.38
N ARG A 146 5.78 -14.06 -8.69
CA ARG A 146 5.81 -15.33 -9.46
C ARG A 146 6.86 -16.33 -8.95
N VAL A 147 7.79 -15.94 -8.08
CA VAL A 147 8.68 -16.91 -7.43
C VAL A 147 7.90 -17.95 -6.61
N LEU A 148 6.71 -17.61 -6.12
CA LEU A 148 5.88 -18.49 -5.28
C LEU A 148 5.05 -19.47 -6.11
N GLU A 149 4.89 -19.23 -7.41
CA GLU A 149 3.94 -19.90 -8.32
C GLU A 149 4.01 -21.43 -8.29
N LYS A 150 5.16 -22.01 -7.91
CA LYS A 150 5.37 -23.46 -7.88
C LYS A 150 4.99 -24.16 -6.56
N ARG A 151 4.64 -23.41 -5.51
CA ARG A 151 4.46 -23.92 -4.15
C ARG A 151 3.24 -23.29 -3.50
N GLU A 152 2.14 -24.04 -3.42
CA GLU A 152 0.86 -23.53 -2.91
C GLU A 152 0.92 -23.07 -1.46
N ASP A 153 1.64 -23.80 -0.62
CA ASP A 153 1.90 -23.45 0.77
C ASP A 153 2.61 -22.09 0.92
N PHE A 154 3.52 -21.75 0.01
CA PHE A 154 4.15 -20.43 0.00
C PHE A 154 3.22 -19.34 -0.51
N ILE A 155 2.33 -19.65 -1.45
CA ILE A 155 1.29 -18.72 -1.90
C ILE A 155 0.36 -18.44 -0.72
N ASP A 156 -0.13 -19.47 -0.03
CA ASP A 156 -1.05 -19.35 1.11
C ASP A 156 -0.43 -18.57 2.27
N LEU A 157 0.84 -18.84 2.61
CA LEU A 157 1.57 -18.10 3.65
C LEU A 157 1.66 -16.60 3.34
N VAL A 158 2.04 -16.24 2.12
CA VAL A 158 2.17 -14.83 1.73
C VAL A 158 0.80 -14.18 1.54
N MET A 159 -0.19 -14.91 1.01
CA MET A 159 -1.58 -14.46 0.91
C MET A 159 -2.14 -14.09 2.28
N HIS A 160 -1.92 -14.94 3.29
CA HIS A 160 -2.32 -14.68 4.67
C HIS A 160 -1.74 -13.36 5.20
N HIS A 161 -0.44 -13.11 4.95
CA HIS A 161 0.21 -11.84 5.31
C HIS A 161 -0.48 -10.63 4.64
N GLU A 162 -0.78 -10.73 3.35
CA GLU A 162 -1.41 -9.62 2.61
C GLU A 162 -2.87 -9.40 3.03
N LEU A 163 -3.62 -10.45 3.36
CA LEU A 163 -4.96 -10.33 3.91
C LEU A 163 -4.97 -9.73 5.32
N LEU A 164 -3.93 -9.98 6.14
CA LEU A 164 -3.75 -9.27 7.40
C LEU A 164 -3.56 -7.76 7.18
N HIS A 165 -2.85 -7.34 6.14
CA HIS A 165 -2.73 -5.92 5.79
C HIS A 165 -4.09 -5.32 5.45
N LYS A 166 -4.95 -6.05 4.74
CA LYS A 166 -6.33 -5.65 4.43
C LYS A 166 -7.18 -5.55 5.71
N LYS A 167 -7.13 -6.56 6.57
CA LYS A 167 -7.91 -6.63 7.83
C LYS A 167 -7.54 -5.50 8.80
N HIS A 168 -6.26 -5.35 9.13
CA HIS A 168 -5.83 -4.43 10.18
C HIS A 168 -5.78 -2.98 9.69
N LYS A 169 -5.64 -2.77 8.37
CA LYS A 169 -5.31 -1.48 7.76
C LYS A 169 -4.08 -0.85 8.44
N PHE A 170 -3.65 0.32 7.97
CA PHE A 170 -2.57 1.05 8.63
C PHE A 170 -3.13 2.04 9.66
N ASN A 171 -2.45 2.16 10.79
CA ASN A 171 -2.70 3.26 11.74
C ASN A 171 -1.71 4.40 11.42
N SER A 172 -2.23 5.58 11.04
CA SER A 172 -1.41 6.79 10.87
C SER A 172 -1.43 7.63 12.16
N LYS A 173 -0.27 7.92 12.74
CA LYS A 173 -0.12 8.90 13.82
C LYS A 173 1.16 9.72 13.59
N ASN A 174 1.04 11.05 13.63
CA ASN A 174 2.15 11.98 13.42
C ASN A 174 2.94 11.73 12.10
N GLY A 175 2.24 11.44 11.00
CA GLY A 175 2.87 11.18 9.70
C GLY A 175 3.65 9.86 9.61
N ARG A 176 3.54 8.97 10.60
CA ARG A 176 4.08 7.60 10.55
C ARG A 176 2.94 6.60 10.45
N SER A 177 3.04 5.67 9.50
CA SER A 177 2.12 4.53 9.39
C SER A 177 2.70 3.31 10.10
N LEU A 178 1.92 2.72 11.01
CA LEU A 178 2.23 1.42 11.61
C LEU A 178 1.39 0.36 10.91
N HIS A 179 2.05 -0.55 10.19
CA HIS A 179 1.42 -1.66 9.47
C HIS A 179 1.45 -2.95 10.32
N HIS A 180 2.59 -3.27 10.94
CA HIS A 180 2.78 -4.48 11.76
C HIS A 180 2.65 -4.19 13.26
N SER A 181 1.41 -3.98 13.72
CA SER A 181 1.12 -3.86 15.15
C SER A 181 1.40 -5.17 15.92
N SER A 182 1.40 -5.14 17.25
CA SER A 182 1.49 -6.36 18.06
C SER A 182 0.35 -7.33 17.77
N LYS A 183 -0.86 -6.83 17.50
CA LYS A 183 -2.00 -7.64 17.08
C LYS A 183 -1.77 -8.28 15.70
N PHE A 184 -1.25 -7.51 14.74
CA PHE A 184 -0.88 -8.03 13.42
C PHE A 184 0.07 -9.21 13.56
N ARG A 185 1.18 -9.05 14.30
CA ARG A 185 2.19 -10.11 14.45
C ARG A 185 1.65 -11.36 15.13
N LYS A 186 0.76 -11.21 16.11
CA LYS A 186 0.11 -12.35 16.77
C LYS A 186 -0.76 -13.14 15.80
N GLU A 187 -1.55 -12.45 14.98
CA GLU A 187 -2.39 -13.10 13.97
C GLU A 187 -1.53 -13.69 12.83
N GLU A 188 -0.43 -13.05 12.46
CA GLU A 188 0.55 -13.58 11.50
C GLU A 188 1.12 -14.94 11.95
N HIS A 189 1.52 -15.05 13.22
CA HIS A 189 2.03 -16.31 13.80
C HIS A 189 0.92 -17.36 14.05
N SER A 190 -0.35 -17.03 13.80
CA SER A 190 -1.44 -18.01 13.86
C SER A 190 -1.54 -18.87 12.61
N PHE A 191 -0.78 -18.54 11.56
CA PHE A 191 -0.67 -19.39 10.38
C PHE A 191 -0.12 -20.77 10.77
N GLU A 192 -0.62 -21.82 10.11
CA GLU A 192 -0.25 -23.17 10.48
C GLU A 192 1.21 -23.46 10.12
N ASN A 193 1.95 -24.09 11.02
CA ASN A 193 3.38 -24.39 10.83
C ASN A 193 4.19 -23.13 10.42
N TYR A 194 3.79 -21.94 10.89
CA TYR A 194 4.35 -20.67 10.46
C TYR A 194 5.88 -20.65 10.51
N ASP A 195 6.48 -21.02 11.65
CA ASP A 195 7.93 -21.00 11.83
C ASP A 195 8.66 -21.93 10.85
N GLU A 196 8.11 -23.14 10.62
CA GLU A 196 8.69 -24.13 9.71
C GLU A 196 8.61 -23.65 8.26
N LEU A 197 7.43 -23.18 7.83
CA LEU A 197 7.20 -22.69 6.47
C LEU A 197 7.96 -21.41 6.16
N GLU A 198 8.11 -20.50 7.13
CA GLU A 198 8.93 -19.29 6.97
C GLU A 198 10.40 -19.65 6.72
N GLU A 199 10.93 -20.63 7.47
CA GLU A 199 12.30 -21.12 7.28
C GLU A 199 12.47 -21.88 5.96
N GLU A 200 11.48 -22.69 5.55
CA GLU A 200 11.47 -23.32 4.24
C GLU A 200 11.44 -22.30 3.10
N LEU A 201 10.61 -21.27 3.21
CA LEU A 201 10.53 -20.17 2.24
C LEU A 201 11.87 -19.45 2.13
N LYS A 202 12.52 -19.11 3.25
CA LYS A 202 13.87 -18.52 3.25
C LYS A 202 14.88 -19.39 2.51
N LYS A 203 14.90 -20.71 2.78
CA LYS A 203 15.79 -21.66 2.09
C LYS A 203 15.47 -21.74 0.60
N TYR A 204 14.19 -21.76 0.24
CA TYR A 204 13.73 -21.78 -1.15
C TYR A 204 14.21 -20.54 -1.91
N LEU A 205 14.03 -19.35 -1.35
CA LEU A 205 14.44 -18.08 -1.97
C LEU A 205 15.96 -18.00 -2.14
N ARG A 206 16.74 -18.49 -1.16
CA ARG A 206 18.20 -18.61 -1.30
C ARG A 206 18.56 -19.49 -2.50
N LYS A 207 17.94 -20.67 -2.64
CA LYS A 207 18.17 -21.56 -3.79
C LYS A 207 17.81 -20.90 -5.13
N GLN A 208 16.71 -20.15 -5.19
CA GLN A 208 16.34 -19.42 -6.41
C GLN A 208 17.34 -18.30 -6.74
N ASN A 209 17.86 -17.61 -5.73
CA ASN A 209 18.88 -16.58 -5.93
C ASN A 209 20.16 -17.17 -6.54
N PHE A 210 20.62 -18.32 -6.03
CA PHE A 210 21.76 -19.04 -6.60
C PHE A 210 21.49 -19.46 -8.05
N LYS A 211 20.32 -20.03 -8.37
CA LYS A 211 19.97 -20.40 -9.75
C LYS A 211 19.96 -19.20 -10.70
N ASN A 212 19.49 -18.04 -10.24
CA ASN A 212 19.51 -16.82 -11.05
C ASN A 212 20.93 -16.30 -11.27
N MET A 213 21.85 -16.48 -10.32
CA MET A 213 23.26 -16.12 -10.47
C MET A 213 23.98 -16.96 -11.53
N PHE A 214 23.65 -18.24 -11.65
CA PHE A 214 24.23 -19.16 -12.65
C PHE A 214 23.52 -19.14 -14.01
N LYS A 215 22.40 -18.44 -14.17
CA LYS A 215 21.75 -18.21 -15.48
C LYS A 215 22.47 -17.14 -16.32
N PHE A 216 23.38 -16.38 -15.72
CA PHE A 216 24.16 -15.32 -16.36
C PHE A 216 25.65 -15.70 -16.56
N TRP A 217 25.97 -16.99 -16.46
CA TRP A 217 27.25 -17.59 -16.83
C TRP A 217 27.05 -18.65 -17.90
#